data_AF-A0A2V1C284-F1
#
_entry.id   AF-A0A2V1C284-F1
#
_cell.length_a   1.000
_cell.length_b   1.000
_cell.length_c   1.000
_cell.angle_alpha   90.00
_cell.angle_beta   90.00
_cell.angle_gamma   90.00
#
_symmetry.space_group_name_H-M   'P 1'
#
loop_
_entity.id
_entity.type
_entity.pdbx_description
1 polymer ?
#
loop_
_entity_poly.entity_id
_entity_poly.type
_entity_poly.pdbx_seq_one_letter_code
_entity_poly.pdbx_strand_id
1 'polypeptide(L)'
;MDYAFENGRRYPKFHDGSYNFPNDDPEQEREDMTHAMMVNTCGRLHFAPIGTSPQNILDLGTGTGIWSIEIGNQYSSANILGIDLSPIQPTWVPPNIRFFVDHVESPWLYLRNHFDYIYSQDTVMAIRDWPKLMRRVLE
;
A
#
# COMPACT_ATOMS: atom_id res chain seq x y z
N MET A 1 15.50 8.71 9.83
CA MET A 1 15.51 7.51 8.97
C MET A 1 16.56 7.72 7.92
N ASP A 2 17.40 6.71 7.68
CA ASP A 2 18.45 6.78 6.67
C ASP A 2 17.86 6.45 5.30
N TYR A 3 18.03 7.34 4.33
CA TYR A 3 17.67 7.09 2.93
C TYR A 3 18.92 6.81 2.10
N ALA A 4 18.76 6.05 1.02
CA ALA A 4 19.78 5.94 -0.03
C ALA A 4 19.58 7.08 -1.04
N PHE A 5 20.67 7.59 -1.59
CA PHE A 5 20.64 8.62 -2.63
C PHE A 5 21.51 8.19 -3.81
N GLU A 6 20.91 8.14 -5.00
CA GLU A 6 21.59 7.81 -6.25
C GLU A 6 21.10 8.75 -7.36
N ASN A 7 22.04 9.27 -8.17
CA ASN A 7 21.74 10.17 -9.29
C ASN A 7 20.83 11.38 -8.93
N GLY A 8 20.90 11.86 -7.68
CA GLY A 8 20.08 12.97 -7.18
C GLY A 8 18.66 12.60 -6.78
N ARG A 9 18.31 11.31 -6.75
CA ARG A 9 17.00 10.80 -6.30
C ARG A 9 17.13 10.07 -4.96
N ARG A 10 16.05 10.07 -4.17
CA ARG A 10 15.98 9.37 -2.87
C ARG A 10 15.37 7.99 -3.06
N TYR A 11 15.91 6.97 -2.42
CA TYR A 11 15.45 5.57 -2.50
C TYR A 11 15.19 4.95 -1.12
N PRO A 12 14.32 3.92 -1.06
CA PRO A 12 14.13 3.14 0.17
C PRO A 12 15.42 2.42 0.57
N LYS A 13 15.78 2.47 1.86
CA LYS A 13 16.96 1.75 2.40
C LYS A 13 16.58 0.37 2.99
N PHE A 14 15.33 0.19 3.38
CA PHE A 14 14.83 -1.09 3.88
C PHE A 14 14.79 -2.10 2.74
N HIS A 15 15.44 -3.25 2.92
CA HIS A 15 15.73 -4.20 1.83
C HIS A 15 16.46 -3.54 0.63
N ASP A 16 17.53 -2.79 0.89
CA ASP A 16 18.34 -2.13 -0.14
C ASP A 16 18.62 -3.03 -1.38
N GLY A 17 18.35 -2.49 -2.57
CA GLY A 17 18.39 -3.22 -3.85
C GLY A 17 17.17 -4.11 -4.13
N SER A 18 16.12 -4.11 -3.29
CA SER A 18 14.88 -4.84 -3.57
C SER A 18 13.89 -4.09 -4.46
N TYR A 19 13.95 -2.76 -4.43
CA TYR A 19 13.02 -1.87 -5.12
C TYR A 19 13.79 -0.84 -5.96
N ASN A 20 13.37 -0.67 -7.22
CA ASN A 20 14.15 0.08 -8.21
C ASN A 20 13.68 1.52 -8.40
N PHE A 21 12.60 1.94 -7.73
CA PHE A 21 12.04 3.28 -7.90
C PHE A 21 12.40 4.19 -6.72
N PRO A 22 12.56 5.50 -7.00
CA PRO A 22 12.76 6.48 -5.96
C PRO A 22 11.52 6.60 -5.05
N ASN A 23 11.67 7.30 -3.93
CA ASN A 23 10.59 7.63 -2.99
C ASN A 23 10.65 9.11 -2.56
N ASP A 24 11.26 9.97 -3.37
CA ASP A 24 11.30 11.42 -3.17
C ASP A 24 10.00 12.10 -3.58
N ASP A 25 9.89 13.38 -3.30
CA ASP A 25 8.67 14.17 -3.49
C ASP A 25 8.16 14.13 -4.95
N PRO A 26 9.01 14.22 -6.00
CA PRO A 26 8.52 14.10 -7.38
C PRO A 26 7.90 12.74 -7.71
N GLU A 27 8.39 11.66 -7.10
CA GLU A 27 7.80 10.32 -7.31
C GLU A 27 6.49 10.16 -6.53
N GLN A 28 6.42 10.68 -5.30
CA GLN A 28 5.18 10.73 -4.53
C GLN A 28 4.09 11.53 -5.26
N GLU A 29 4.44 12.68 -5.84
CA GLU A 29 3.52 13.46 -6.68
C GLU A 29 3.03 12.66 -7.90
N ARG A 30 3.91 11.84 -8.51
CA ARG A 30 3.53 10.96 -9.63
C ARG A 30 2.56 9.87 -9.18
N GLU A 31 2.80 9.25 -8.02
CA GLU A 31 1.90 8.25 -7.42
C GLU A 31 0.52 8.85 -7.13
N ASP A 32 0.47 9.99 -6.44
CA ASP A 32 -0.78 10.70 -6.12
C ASP A 32 -1.56 11.07 -7.38
N MET A 33 -0.87 11.53 -8.43
CA MET A 33 -1.49 11.84 -9.72
C MET A 33 -2.05 10.58 -10.40
N THR A 34 -1.33 9.46 -10.33
CA THR A 34 -1.77 8.17 -10.90
C THR A 34 -3.01 7.65 -10.19
N HIS A 35 -3.04 7.73 -8.85
CA HIS A 35 -4.23 7.44 -8.05
C HIS A 35 -5.42 8.31 -8.43
N ALA A 36 -5.22 9.64 -8.50
CA ALA A 36 -6.28 10.57 -8.88
C ALA A 36 -6.85 10.27 -10.28
N MET A 37 -5.98 9.95 -11.26
CA MET A 37 -6.42 9.53 -12.60
C MET A 37 -7.24 8.24 -12.55
N MET A 38 -6.79 7.24 -11.79
CA MET A 38 -7.47 5.95 -11.66
C MET A 38 -8.87 6.11 -11.04
N VAL A 39 -8.97 6.83 -9.92
CA VAL A 39 -10.25 7.09 -9.23
C VAL A 39 -11.19 7.91 -10.12
N ASN A 40 -10.70 8.95 -10.79
CA ASN A 40 -11.53 9.76 -11.69
C ASN A 40 -12.04 8.97 -12.90
N THR A 41 -11.20 8.09 -13.47
CA THR A 41 -11.57 7.26 -14.62
C THR A 41 -12.56 6.17 -14.23
N CYS A 42 -12.36 5.55 -13.06
CA CYS A 42 -13.18 4.43 -12.58
C CYS A 42 -14.45 4.88 -11.83
N GLY A 43 -14.45 6.10 -11.31
CA GLY A 43 -15.52 6.67 -10.47
C GLY A 43 -15.68 5.98 -9.10
N ARG A 44 -14.68 5.22 -8.64
CA ARG A 44 -14.69 4.49 -7.35
C ARG A 44 -13.28 4.05 -6.94
N LEU A 45 -13.10 3.81 -5.64
CA LEU A 45 -11.82 3.37 -5.05
C LEU A 45 -11.54 1.87 -5.24
N HIS A 46 -12.58 1.07 -5.43
CA HIS A 46 -12.46 -0.36 -5.68
C HIS A 46 -13.71 -0.91 -6.38
N PHE A 47 -13.57 -2.06 -7.04
CA PHE A 47 -14.69 -2.78 -7.67
C PHE A 47 -15.09 -4.05 -6.90
N ALA A 48 -14.37 -4.38 -5.83
CA ALA A 48 -14.53 -5.63 -5.12
C ALA A 48 -15.87 -5.63 -4.33
N PRO A 49 -16.62 -6.74 -4.33
CA PRO A 49 -17.92 -6.82 -3.67
C PRO A 49 -17.80 -7.08 -2.15
N ILE A 50 -17.14 -6.17 -1.42
CA ILE A 50 -16.78 -6.34 0.00
C ILE A 50 -17.88 -5.88 0.99
N GLY A 51 -19.08 -5.57 0.49
CA GLY A 51 -20.19 -5.08 1.29
C GLY A 51 -19.98 -3.66 1.82
N THR A 52 -20.75 -3.31 2.87
CA THR A 52 -20.75 -1.97 3.47
C THR A 52 -19.98 -1.88 4.79
N SER A 53 -19.54 -3.01 5.35
CA SER A 53 -18.86 -3.07 6.65
C SER A 53 -17.74 -4.12 6.68
N PRO A 54 -16.72 -4.03 5.80
CA PRO A 54 -15.49 -4.79 5.98
C PRO A 54 -14.87 -4.46 7.35
N GLN A 55 -14.18 -5.42 7.97
CA GLN A 55 -13.57 -5.28 9.29
C GLN A 55 -12.05 -5.13 9.20
N ASN A 56 -11.37 -5.87 8.33
CA ASN A 56 -9.92 -5.77 8.17
C ASN A 56 -9.54 -5.65 6.69
N ILE A 57 -8.81 -4.61 6.34
CA ILE A 57 -8.33 -4.31 4.98
C ILE A 57 -6.82 -4.19 5.00
N LEU A 58 -6.16 -4.82 4.02
CA LEU A 58 -4.72 -4.70 3.79
C LEU A 58 -4.45 -3.95 2.48
N ASP A 59 -3.58 -2.96 2.53
CA ASP A 59 -3.08 -2.22 1.37
C ASP A 59 -1.59 -2.56 1.13
N LEU A 60 -1.32 -3.28 0.05
CA LEU A 60 0.00 -3.79 -0.30
C LEU A 60 0.76 -2.80 -1.18
N GLY A 61 1.90 -2.32 -0.68
CA GLY A 61 2.70 -1.30 -1.37
C GLY A 61 1.95 0.02 -1.35
N THR A 62 1.62 0.50 -0.14
CA THR A 62 0.67 1.62 0.04
C THR A 62 1.18 2.96 -0.52
N GLY A 63 2.48 3.09 -0.85
CA GLY A 63 3.04 4.31 -1.41
C GLY A 63 2.83 5.50 -0.47
N THR A 64 2.26 6.59 -0.95
CA THR A 64 1.89 7.76 -0.13
C THR A 64 0.78 7.47 0.90
N GLY A 65 0.04 6.37 0.75
CA GLY A 65 -1.10 6.01 1.59
C GLY A 65 -2.41 6.69 1.21
N ILE A 66 -2.46 7.43 0.09
CA ILE A 66 -3.64 8.19 -0.35
C ILE A 66 -4.88 7.30 -0.50
N TRP A 67 -4.74 6.12 -1.09
CA TRP A 67 -5.84 5.16 -1.24
C TRP A 67 -6.34 4.67 0.12
N SER A 68 -5.43 4.28 1.01
CA SER A 68 -5.76 3.84 2.37
C SER A 68 -6.55 4.91 3.14
N ILE A 69 -6.17 6.18 3.03
CA ILE A 69 -6.86 7.30 3.67
C ILE A 69 -8.28 7.47 3.14
N GLU A 70 -8.47 7.42 1.82
CA GLU A 70 -9.79 7.54 1.21
C GLU A 70 -10.71 6.36 1.58
N ILE A 71 -10.16 5.14 1.60
CA ILE A 71 -10.87 3.93 2.05
C ILE A 71 -11.22 3.98 3.53
N GLY A 72 -10.34 4.52 4.38
CA GLY A 72 -10.61 4.68 5.81
C GLY A 72 -11.72 5.68 6.11
N ASN A 73 -11.83 6.72 5.29
CA ASN A 73 -12.96 7.65 5.35
C ASN A 73 -14.26 6.99 4.84
N GLN A 74 -14.19 6.15 3.81
CA GLN A 74 -15.35 5.45 3.26
C GLN A 74 -15.87 4.34 4.20
N TYR A 75 -14.97 3.61 4.87
CA TYR A 75 -15.27 2.50 5.76
C TYR A 75 -14.71 2.76 7.15
N SER A 76 -15.33 3.69 7.88
CA SER A 76 -14.87 4.12 9.21
C SER A 76 -14.87 3.01 10.28
N SER A 77 -15.60 1.91 10.06
CA SER A 77 -15.60 0.72 10.93
C SER A 77 -14.48 -0.28 10.63
N ALA A 78 -13.82 -0.16 9.47
CA ALA A 78 -12.76 -1.09 9.06
C ALA A 78 -11.43 -0.70 9.67
N ASN A 79 -10.66 -1.68 10.13
CA ASN A 79 -9.23 -1.52 10.41
C ASN A 79 -8.44 -1.65 9.12
N ILE A 80 -7.65 -0.63 8.78
CA ILE A 80 -6.84 -0.61 7.57
C ILE A 80 -5.37 -0.66 7.95
N LEU A 81 -4.68 -1.62 7.37
CA LEU A 81 -3.25 -1.79 7.47
C LEU A 81 -2.62 -1.51 6.11
N GLY A 82 -1.83 -0.46 5.99
CA GLY A 82 -0.98 -0.24 4.83
C GLY A 82 0.45 -0.70 5.12
N ILE A 83 1.05 -1.43 4.18
CA ILE A 83 2.45 -1.84 4.26
C ILE A 83 3.24 -1.32 3.06
N ASP A 84 4.41 -0.75 3.32
CA ASP A 84 5.32 -0.26 2.30
C ASP A 84 6.77 -0.44 2.74
N LEU A 85 7.71 -0.38 1.79
CA LEU A 85 9.14 -0.37 2.10
C LEU A 85 9.61 0.99 2.64
N SER A 86 8.84 2.05 2.39
CA SER A 86 9.16 3.43 2.72
C SER A 86 8.18 4.00 3.74
N PRO A 87 8.67 4.61 4.82
CA PRO A 87 7.86 5.37 5.78
C PRO A 87 7.60 6.79 5.27
N ILE A 88 6.88 6.93 4.15
CA ILE A 88 6.58 8.21 3.49
C ILE A 88 5.14 8.68 3.70
N GLN A 89 4.33 7.89 4.39
CA GLN A 89 2.91 8.18 4.62
C GLN A 89 2.75 9.35 5.61
N PRO A 90 1.66 10.13 5.51
CA PRO A 90 1.43 11.27 6.39
C PRO A 90 1.25 10.84 7.85
N THR A 91 1.63 11.71 8.77
CA THR A 91 1.49 11.46 10.22
C THR A 91 0.07 11.61 10.72
N TRP A 92 -0.74 12.44 10.04
CA TRP A 92 -2.14 12.66 10.37
C TRP A 92 -3.04 11.85 9.46
N VAL A 93 -3.52 10.71 9.98
CA VAL A 93 -4.46 9.82 9.29
C VAL A 93 -5.67 9.49 10.16
N PRO A 94 -6.79 9.04 9.55
CA PRO A 94 -7.92 8.48 10.28
C PRO A 94 -7.50 7.44 11.34
N PRO A 95 -8.19 7.39 12.49
CA PRO A 95 -7.79 6.56 13.65
C PRO A 95 -7.86 5.06 13.38
N ASN A 96 -8.55 4.65 12.31
CA ASN A 96 -8.70 3.27 11.88
C ASN A 96 -7.61 2.82 10.90
N ILE A 97 -6.59 3.64 10.64
CA ILE A 97 -5.50 3.35 9.71
C ILE A 97 -4.18 3.21 10.47
N ARG A 98 -3.38 2.22 10.09
CA ARG A 98 -2.00 2.04 10.53
C ARG A 98 -1.10 1.76 9.34
N PHE A 99 0.08 2.36 9.34
CA PHE A 99 1.13 2.08 8.36
C PHE A 99 2.31 1.39 9.03
N PHE A 100 2.87 0.38 8.36
CA PHE A 100 4.07 -0.30 8.79
C PHE A 100 5.07 -0.38 7.65
N VAL A 101 6.35 -0.23 8.01
CA VAL A 101 7.44 -0.54 7.09
C VAL A 101 7.63 -2.05 7.09
N ASP A 102 7.23 -2.72 6.02
CA ASP A 102 7.38 -4.16 5.83
C ASP A 102 7.42 -4.52 4.33
N HIS A 103 7.99 -5.68 4.04
CA HIS A 103 8.08 -6.21 2.69
C HIS A 103 6.90 -7.16 2.45
N VAL A 104 6.06 -6.87 1.44
CA VAL A 104 4.87 -7.67 1.11
C VAL A 104 5.16 -9.18 0.88
N GLU A 105 6.37 -9.50 0.39
CA GLU A 105 6.86 -10.89 0.21
C GLU A 105 7.50 -11.52 1.47
N SER A 106 7.52 -10.86 2.63
CA SER A 106 7.85 -11.46 3.93
C SER A 106 6.76 -12.45 4.38
N PRO A 107 7.03 -13.34 5.35
CA PRO A 107 5.99 -14.18 5.95
C PRO A 107 4.89 -13.33 6.62
N TRP A 108 3.63 -13.64 6.33
CA TRP A 108 2.50 -12.96 6.96
C TRP A 108 2.20 -13.62 8.31
N LEU A 109 2.10 -12.83 9.37
CA LEU A 109 1.89 -13.32 10.74
C LEU A 109 0.41 -13.30 11.16
N TYR A 110 -0.49 -13.14 10.19
CA TYR A 110 -1.93 -13.12 10.40
C TYR A 110 -2.53 -14.52 10.25
N LEU A 111 -3.66 -14.74 10.91
CA LEU A 111 -4.42 -15.98 10.76
C LEU A 111 -5.04 -16.06 9.35
N ARG A 112 -5.31 -17.29 8.89
CA ARG A 112 -6.09 -17.54 7.67
C ARG A 112 -7.41 -16.76 7.68
N ASN A 113 -7.76 -16.15 6.54
CA ASN A 113 -8.96 -15.32 6.38
C ASN A 113 -9.03 -14.10 7.34
N HIS A 114 -7.90 -13.54 7.74
CA HIS A 114 -7.90 -12.36 8.62
C HIS A 114 -8.39 -11.09 7.92
N PHE A 115 -8.05 -10.91 6.64
CA PHE A 115 -8.40 -9.73 5.84
C PHE A 115 -9.64 -10.01 4.99
N ASP A 116 -10.63 -9.13 5.07
CA ASP A 116 -11.83 -9.17 4.22
C ASP A 116 -11.53 -8.64 2.82
N TYR A 117 -10.52 -7.79 2.71
CA TYR A 117 -10.09 -7.20 1.46
C TYR A 117 -8.58 -6.93 1.46
N ILE A 118 -7.93 -7.30 0.35
CA ILE A 118 -6.52 -7.03 0.09
C ILE A 118 -6.47 -6.23 -1.21
N TYR A 119 -5.90 -5.03 -1.13
CA TYR A 119 -5.74 -4.13 -2.25
C TYR A 119 -4.25 -3.99 -2.62
N SER A 120 -4.01 -3.71 -3.89
CA SER A 120 -2.71 -3.30 -4.37
C SER A 120 -2.88 -2.49 -5.64
N GLN A 121 -2.14 -1.40 -5.76
CA GLN A 121 -2.12 -0.52 -6.92
C GLN A 121 -0.68 -0.32 -7.36
N ASP A 122 -0.43 -0.39 -8.67
CA ASP A 122 0.86 -0.08 -9.30
C ASP A 122 2.09 -0.86 -8.76
N THR A 123 1.88 -1.98 -8.07
CA THR A 123 2.96 -2.84 -7.55
C THR A 123 3.52 -3.84 -8.57
N VAL A 124 3.08 -3.79 -9.83
CA VAL A 124 3.48 -4.75 -10.88
C VAL A 124 5.00 -4.87 -11.03
N MET A 125 5.72 -3.75 -10.88
CA MET A 125 7.18 -3.69 -10.98
C MET A 125 7.90 -3.91 -9.63
N ALA A 126 7.16 -4.07 -8.54
CA ALA A 126 7.68 -4.22 -7.18
C ALA A 126 7.79 -5.68 -6.73
N ILE A 127 6.90 -6.55 -7.21
CA ILE A 127 6.78 -7.95 -6.74
C ILE A 127 7.67 -8.88 -7.57
N ARG A 128 8.48 -9.70 -6.89
CA ARG A 128 9.38 -10.66 -7.53
C ARG A 128 8.73 -12.04 -7.76
N ASP A 129 7.95 -12.54 -6.82
CA ASP A 129 7.29 -13.85 -6.87
C ASP A 129 5.76 -13.72 -6.70
N TRP A 130 5.09 -13.34 -7.79
CA TRP A 130 3.63 -13.26 -7.87
C TRP A 130 2.92 -14.56 -7.44
N PRO A 131 3.31 -15.76 -7.92
CA PRO A 131 2.69 -17.01 -7.47
C PRO A 131 2.73 -17.20 -5.96
N LYS A 132 3.84 -16.87 -5.30
CA LYS A 132 3.97 -16.95 -3.85
C LYS A 132 3.10 -15.91 -3.13
N LEU A 133 3.09 -14.67 -3.61
CA LEU A 133 2.22 -13.62 -3.05
C LEU A 133 0.74 -14.03 -3.16
N MET A 134 0.31 -14.51 -4.33
CA MET A 134 -1.09 -14.93 -4.54
C MET A 134 -1.50 -16.11 -3.66
N ARG A 135 -0.60 -17.07 -3.40
CA ARG A 135 -0.89 -18.15 -2.44
C ARG A 135 -1.17 -17.60 -1.04
N ARG A 136 -0.39 -16.61 -0.59
CA ARG A 136 -0.57 -15.97 0.74
C ARG A 136 -1.81 -15.10 0.82
N VAL A 137 -2.14 -14.37 -0.24
CA VAL A 137 -3.37 -13.56 -0.31
C VAL A 137 -4.62 -14.42 -0.15
N LEU A 138 -4.56 -15.69 -0.56
CA LEU A 138 -5.64 -16.68 -0.45
C LEU A 138 -5.54 -17.57 0.80
N GLU A 139 -4.52 -17.34 1.64
CA GLU A 139 -4.31 -18.07 2.89
C GLU A 139 -5.11 -17.49 4.04
#